data_AF-A0A0P1APA5-F1
#
_entry.id   AF-A0A0P1APA5-F1
#
_cell.length_a   1.000
_cell.length_b   1.000
_cell.length_c   1.000
_cell.angle_alpha   90.00
_cell.angle_beta   90.00
_cell.angle_gamma   90.00
#
_symmetry.space_group_name_H-M   'P 1'
#
loop_
_entity.id
_entity.type
_entity.pdbx_description
1 polymer ?
#
loop_
_entity_poly.entity_id
_entity_poly.type
_entity_poly.pdbx_seq_one_letter_code
_entity_poly.pdbx_strand_id
1 'polypeptide(L)'
;MRETLTGQWLFIDSIGDETQRMFYELIMLGIPGFPFTDLRPADEFYGNLTAILDVYSSFMDVTRFNIEGEQHVWLTRDDYRNATSLDGQFLGDVLVEWLSNTNSLLSEVDQSSSDSPNTATITRSSPTTTSTANTPTPMHC
;
A
#
# COMPACT_ATOMS: atom_id res chain seq x y z
N MET A 1 -9.09 -22.21 -13.31
CA MET A 1 -9.55 -20.82 -13.48
C MET A 1 -8.49 -19.96 -12.81
N ARG A 2 -7.68 -19.21 -13.55
CA ARG A 2 -6.80 -18.20 -12.92
C ARG A 2 -7.71 -17.02 -12.64
N GLU A 3 -7.97 -16.74 -11.37
CA GLU A 3 -8.61 -15.49 -11.01
C GLU A 3 -7.72 -14.37 -11.55
N THR A 4 -8.28 -13.54 -12.41
CA THR A 4 -7.59 -12.34 -12.88
C THR A 4 -7.60 -11.40 -11.70
N LEU A 5 -6.44 -11.22 -11.06
CA LEU A 5 -6.29 -10.25 -9.98
C LEU A 5 -6.57 -8.87 -10.55
N THR A 6 -7.76 -8.35 -10.28
CA THR A 6 -8.23 -7.04 -10.73
C THR A 6 -7.87 -6.02 -9.67
N GLY A 7 -6.62 -5.56 -9.69
CA GLY A 7 -6.13 -4.53 -8.78
C GLY A 7 -4.88 -3.87 -9.33
N GLN A 8 -4.88 -2.54 -9.31
CA GLN A 8 -3.68 -1.73 -9.49
C GLN A 8 -3.03 -1.57 -8.13
N TRP A 9 -1.72 -1.77 -8.06
CA TRP A 9 -0.94 -1.64 -6.84
C TRP A 9 0.14 -0.58 -7.02
N LEU A 10 0.27 0.33 -6.05
CA LEU A 10 1.36 1.28 -5.96
C LEU A 10 2.23 0.91 -4.75
N PHE A 11 3.50 0.60 -5.01
CA PHE A 11 4.51 0.37 -3.99
C PHE A 11 5.37 1.63 -3.84
N ILE A 12 5.55 2.08 -2.60
CA ILE A 12 6.31 3.28 -2.23
C ILE A 12 7.40 2.80 -1.28
N ASP A 13 8.62 2.70 -1.77
CA ASP A 13 9.72 2.08 -1.03
C ASP A 13 10.98 2.94 -1.12
N SER A 14 11.65 3.13 0.01
CA SER A 14 13.00 3.69 0.04
C SER A 14 14.03 2.56 -0.03
N ILE A 15 15.05 2.72 -0.87
CA ILE A 15 16.06 1.67 -1.10
C ILE A 15 16.72 1.24 0.21
N GLY A 16 17.05 2.18 1.09
CA GLY A 16 17.77 1.92 2.33
C GLY A 16 16.92 1.99 3.59
N ASP A 17 15.58 1.90 3.50
CA ASP A 17 14.66 2.17 4.62
C ASP A 17 15.14 1.59 5.96
N GLU A 18 15.60 2.47 6.86
CA GLU A 18 16.22 2.05 8.11
C GLU A 18 15.21 1.37 9.02
N THR A 19 13.96 1.84 9.00
CA THR A 19 12.88 1.30 9.83
C THR A 19 12.54 -0.11 9.38
N GLN A 20 12.39 -0.33 8.08
CA GLN A 20 12.08 -1.64 7.52
C GLN A 20 13.23 -2.62 7.79
N ARG A 21 14.48 -2.24 7.53
CA ARG A 21 15.66 -3.08 7.84
C ARG A 21 15.76 -3.42 9.32
N MET A 22 15.50 -2.45 10.21
CA MET A 22 15.48 -2.68 11.66
C MET A 22 14.42 -3.72 12.07
N PHE A 23 13.22 -3.67 11.50
CA PHE A 23 12.17 -4.66 11.78
C PHE A 23 12.51 -6.05 11.24
N TYR A 24 13.11 -6.15 10.06
CA TYR A 24 13.56 -7.43 9.53
C TYR A 24 14.62 -8.07 10.42
N GLU A 25 15.60 -7.30 10.86
CA GLU A 25 16.66 -7.81 11.72
C GLU A 25 16.13 -8.17 13.10
N LEU A 26 15.13 -7.43 13.62
CA LEU A 26 14.44 -7.78 14.86
C LEU A 26 13.72 -9.14 14.75
N ILE A 27 13.09 -9.42 13.61
CA ILE A 27 12.44 -10.71 13.36
C ILE A 27 13.48 -11.83 13.27
N MET A 28 14.63 -11.58 12.65
CA MET A 28 15.67 -12.60 12.44
C MET A 28 16.51 -12.91 13.68
N LEU A 29 16.91 -11.88 14.44
CA LEU A 29 17.85 -11.99 15.56
C LEU A 29 17.14 -12.01 16.93
N GLY A 30 15.88 -11.57 16.97
CA GLY A 30 15.14 -11.35 18.21
C GLY A 30 15.56 -10.06 18.92
N ILE A 31 15.09 -9.89 20.16
CA ILE A 31 15.35 -8.69 20.97
C ILE A 31 16.82 -8.45 21.39
N PRO A 32 17.71 -9.47 21.51
CA PRO A 32 19.08 -9.21 21.93
C PRO A 32 19.84 -8.35 20.92
N GLY A 33 20.40 -7.24 21.39
CA GLY A 33 21.14 -6.31 20.53
C GLY A 33 20.28 -5.23 19.88
N PHE A 34 18.98 -5.13 20.20
CA PHE A 34 18.13 -4.03 19.77
C PHE A 34 18.37 -2.74 20.62
N PRO A 35 18.48 -1.55 20.02
CA PRO A 35 18.54 -1.30 18.58
C PRO A 35 19.87 -1.77 17.99
N PHE A 36 19.84 -2.36 16.79
CA PHE A 36 21.02 -2.90 16.15
C PHE A 36 21.95 -1.78 15.69
N THR A 37 23.26 -1.94 15.87
CA THR A 37 24.27 -0.99 15.40
C THR A 37 24.58 -1.16 13.92
N ASP A 38 24.45 -2.39 13.44
CA ASP A 38 24.73 -2.79 12.07
C ASP A 38 23.46 -3.39 11.49
N LEU A 39 22.86 -2.68 10.54
CA LEU A 39 21.76 -3.20 9.73
C LEU A 39 22.34 -3.88 8.49
N ARG A 40 21.59 -4.83 7.93
CA ARG A 40 21.91 -5.44 6.65
C ARG A 40 22.18 -4.35 5.59
N PRO A 41 23.16 -4.55 4.69
CA PRO A 41 23.39 -3.63 3.58
C PRO A 41 22.10 -3.32 2.80
N ALA A 42 21.89 -2.04 2.48
CA ALA A 42 20.68 -1.55 1.82
C ALA A 42 20.49 -2.17 0.43
N ASP A 43 21.57 -2.36 -0.31
CA ASP A 43 21.59 -2.99 -1.64
C ASP A 43 21.14 -4.46 -1.60
N GLU A 44 21.62 -5.22 -0.61
CA GLU A 44 21.18 -6.60 -0.40
C GLU A 44 19.70 -6.66 0.00
N PHE A 45 19.29 -5.80 0.93
CA PHE A 45 17.90 -5.73 1.38
C PHE A 45 16.95 -5.37 0.24
N TYR A 46 17.26 -4.30 -0.49
CA TYR A 46 16.44 -3.82 -1.59
C TYR A 46 16.45 -4.75 -2.81
N GLY A 47 17.57 -5.42 -3.09
CA GLY A 47 17.63 -6.45 -4.12
C GLY A 47 16.64 -7.59 -3.87
N ASN A 48 16.52 -8.03 -2.61
CA ASN A 48 15.54 -9.05 -2.22
C ASN A 48 14.08 -8.54 -2.35
N LEU A 49 13.81 -7.29 -1.94
CA LEU A 49 12.49 -6.67 -2.09
C LEU A 49 12.11 -6.55 -3.58
N THR A 50 13.03 -6.09 -4.41
CA THR A 50 12.86 -5.95 -5.86
C THR A 50 12.50 -7.28 -6.51
N ALA A 51 13.18 -8.37 -6.14
CA ALA A 51 12.88 -9.70 -6.68
C ALA A 51 11.44 -10.16 -6.34
N ILE A 52 10.94 -9.85 -5.14
CA ILE A 52 9.56 -10.13 -4.74
C ILE A 52 8.58 -9.32 -5.61
N LEU A 53 8.83 -8.02 -5.76
CA LEU A 53 7.98 -7.15 -6.56
C LEU A 53 8.00 -7.53 -8.05
N ASP A 54 9.12 -8.01 -8.58
CA ASP A 54 9.26 -8.47 -9.98
C ASP A 54 8.35 -9.67 -10.24
N VAL A 55 8.25 -10.59 -9.28
CA VAL A 55 7.31 -11.71 -9.35
C VAL A 55 5.88 -11.20 -9.43
N TYR A 56 5.46 -10.29 -8.54
CA TYR A 56 4.11 -9.72 -8.56
C TYR A 56 3.80 -8.95 -9.85
N SER A 57 4.77 -8.20 -10.35
CA SER A 57 4.64 -7.42 -11.59
C SER A 57 4.45 -8.30 -12.83
N SER A 58 4.78 -9.60 -12.76
CA SER A 58 4.58 -10.53 -13.88
C SER A 58 3.12 -10.97 -14.08
N PHE A 59 2.25 -10.73 -13.10
CA PHE A 59 0.85 -11.15 -13.15
C PHE A 59 -0.16 -10.16 -12.53
N MET A 60 0.30 -9.01 -12.04
CA MET A 60 -0.53 -7.90 -11.55
C MET A 60 -0.04 -6.57 -12.13
N ASP A 61 -0.90 -5.55 -12.12
CA ASP A 61 -0.52 -4.18 -12.47
C ASP A 61 0.13 -3.50 -11.26
N VAL A 62 1.44 -3.27 -11.35
CA VAL A 62 2.29 -2.78 -10.26
C VAL A 62 3.01 -1.51 -10.73
N THR A 63 2.71 -0.40 -10.08
CA THR A 63 3.48 0.85 -10.15
C THR A 63 4.47 0.87 -8.98
N ARG A 64 5.73 1.27 -9.24
CA ARG A 64 6.75 1.41 -8.21
C ARG A 64 7.21 2.86 -8.10
N PHE A 65 7.26 3.35 -6.88
CA PHE A 65 7.82 4.64 -6.52
C PHE A 65 9.01 4.41 -5.59
N ASN A 66 10.20 4.36 -6.19
CA ASN A 66 11.43 4.04 -5.46
C ASN A 66 12.14 5.33 -5.07
N ILE A 67 12.54 5.43 -3.80
CA ILE A 67 13.16 6.62 -3.21
C ILE A 67 14.61 6.31 -2.85
N GLU A 68 15.52 7.24 -3.15
CA GLU A 68 16.90 7.15 -2.69
C GLU A 68 17.00 7.50 -1.20
N GLY A 69 17.81 6.73 -0.46
CA GLY A 69 18.12 6.99 0.94
C GLY A 69 17.45 6.03 1.93
N GLU A 70 17.60 6.34 3.22
CA GLU A 70 17.22 5.48 4.34
C GLU A 70 15.91 5.92 5.04
N GLN A 71 15.25 6.96 4.52
CA GLN A 71 14.02 7.48 5.13
C GLN A 71 12.84 6.52 5.02
N HIS A 72 11.99 6.49 6.04
CA HIS A 72 10.68 5.85 5.97
C HIS A 72 9.60 6.88 5.61
N VAL A 73 8.84 6.62 4.54
CA VAL A 73 7.74 7.50 4.13
C VAL A 73 6.47 7.18 4.90
N TRP A 74 5.98 8.16 5.66
CA TRP A 74 4.72 8.07 6.39
C TRP A 74 3.62 8.82 5.65
N LEU A 75 2.70 8.11 5.00
CA LEU A 75 1.54 8.73 4.31
C LEU A 75 0.59 9.50 5.24
N THR A 76 0.74 9.32 6.55
CA THR A 76 -0.02 10.05 7.58
C THR A 76 0.56 11.41 7.93
N ARG A 77 1.75 11.77 7.43
CA ARG A 77 2.40 13.07 7.68
C ARG A 77 2.21 14.00 6.50
N ASP A 78 2.07 15.30 6.76
CA ASP A 78 1.79 16.29 5.71
C ASP A 78 2.89 16.42 4.64
N ASP A 79 4.12 15.99 4.96
CA ASP A 79 5.30 16.09 4.10
C ASP A 79 5.48 14.92 3.14
N TYR A 80 4.65 13.86 3.21
CA TYR A 80 4.80 12.67 2.35
C TYR A 80 4.85 13.03 0.86
N ARG A 81 4.11 14.07 0.46
CA ARG A 81 4.01 14.53 -0.93
C ARG A 81 5.34 14.97 -1.53
N ASN A 82 6.28 15.39 -0.68
CA ASN A 82 7.58 15.90 -1.08
C ASN A 82 8.64 14.80 -1.21
N ALA A 83 8.31 13.56 -0.84
CA ALA A 83 9.18 12.42 -1.11
C ALA A 83 9.46 12.36 -2.63
N THR A 84 10.72 12.22 -2.99
CA THR A 84 11.17 12.30 -4.39
C THR A 84 11.66 10.92 -4.83
N SER A 85 11.21 10.47 -5.99
CA SER A 85 11.67 9.21 -6.57
C SER A 85 13.10 9.31 -7.08
N LEU A 86 13.69 8.16 -7.45
CA LEU A 86 14.98 8.09 -8.16
C LEU A 86 15.00 8.95 -9.43
N ASP A 87 13.86 9.07 -10.11
CA ASP A 87 13.70 9.83 -11.34
C ASP A 87 13.37 11.32 -11.10
N GLY A 88 13.33 11.75 -9.83
CA GLY A 88 13.08 13.15 -9.47
C GLY A 88 11.59 13.54 -9.39
N GLN A 89 10.66 12.59 -9.43
CA GLN A 89 9.22 12.87 -9.33
C GLN A 89 8.77 12.99 -7.87
N PHE A 90 7.87 13.92 -7.58
CA PHE A 90 7.25 14.03 -6.26
C PHE A 90 6.15 12.97 -6.08
N LEU A 91 6.13 12.34 -4.91
CA LEU A 91 5.13 11.32 -4.55
C LEU A 91 3.70 11.89 -4.60
N GLY A 92 3.53 13.16 -4.26
CA GLY A 92 2.23 13.83 -4.35
C GLY A 92 1.67 13.84 -5.76
N ASP A 93 2.51 14.14 -6.76
CA ASP A 93 2.11 14.21 -8.16
C ASP A 93 1.79 12.81 -8.71
N VAL A 94 2.65 11.83 -8.39
CA VAL A 94 2.44 10.42 -8.77
C VAL A 94 1.14 9.87 -8.19
N LEU A 95 0.82 10.18 -6.92
CA LEU A 95 -0.43 9.73 -6.30
C LEU A 95 -1.66 10.34 -6.97
N VAL A 96 -1.61 11.62 -7.33
CA VAL A 96 -2.73 12.28 -8.02
C VAL A 96 -2.96 11.65 -9.39
N GLU A 97 -1.90 11.44 -10.16
CA GLU A 97 -1.96 10.80 -11.46
C GLU A 97 -2.46 9.35 -11.36
N TRP A 98 -1.85 8.56 -10.47
CA TRP A 98 -2.18 7.15 -10.28
C TRP A 98 -3.66 6.97 -9.90
N LEU A 99 -4.16 7.71 -8.91
CA LEU A 99 -5.57 7.66 -8.50
C LEU A 99 -6.53 8.12 -9.61
N SER A 100 -6.12 9.08 -10.43
CA SER A 100 -6.95 9.57 -11.55
C SER A 100 -7.07 8.52 -12.66
N ASN A 101 -5.96 7.85 -13.00
CA ASN A 101 -5.92 6.78 -13.98
C ASN A 101 -6.72 5.56 -13.52
N THR A 102 -6.66 5.21 -12.23
CA THR A 102 -7.48 4.13 -11.66
C THR A 102 -8.98 4.44 -11.77
N ASN A 103 -9.40 5.67 -11.48
CA ASN A 103 -10.81 6.08 -11.59
C ASN A 103 -11.33 6.05 -13.03
N SER A 104 -10.48 6.38 -14.01
CA SER A 104 -10.83 6.26 -15.44
C SER A 104 -11.09 4.81 -15.82
N LEU A 105 -10.23 3.88 -15.40
CA LEU A 105 -10.34 2.45 -15.71
C LEU A 105 -11.57 1.80 -15.05
N LEU A 106 -11.92 2.21 -13.83
CA LEU A 106 -13.15 1.74 -13.18
C LEU A 106 -14.42 2.25 -13.90
N SER A 107 -14.37 3.45 -14.50
CA SER A 107 -15.50 4.02 -15.23
C SER A 107 -15.75 3.35 -16.59
N GLU A 108 -14.70 2.82 -17.23
CA GLU A 108 -14.83 2.06 -18.50
C GLU A 108 -15.36 0.64 -18.28
N VAL A 109 -15.03 -0.01 -17.16
CA VAL A 109 -15.55 -1.35 -16.81
C VAL A 109 -17.07 -1.32 -16.58
N ASP A 110 -17.61 -0.25 -15.99
CA ASP A 110 -19.06 -0.08 -15.79
C ASP A 110 -19.83 0.26 -17.08
N GLN A 111 -19.17 0.76 -18.13
CA GLN A 111 -19.81 1.07 -19.41
C GLN A 111 -19.81 -0.07 -20.43
N SER A 112 -18.98 -1.10 -20.24
CA SER A 112 -18.97 -2.29 -21.12
C SER A 112 -20.11 -3.29 -20.85
N SER A 113 -20.97 -3.02 -19.86
CA SER A 113 -22.07 -3.91 -19.45
C SER A 113 -23.45 -3.31 -19.81
N SER A 114 -23.64 -2.90 -21.06
CA SER A 114 -24.95 -2.50 -21.59
C SER A 114 -25.52 -3.60 -22.51
N ASP A 115 -25.90 -4.72 -21.91
CA ASP A 115 -26.98 -5.55 -22.43
C ASP A 115 -28.03 -5.69 -21.33
N SER A 116 -29.18 -5.05 -21.52
CA SER A 116 -30.42 -5.28 -20.78
C SER A 116 -31.47 -5.76 -21.78
N PRO A 117 -32.53 -6.52 -21.39
CA PRO A 117 -33.08 -6.60 -20.04
C PRO A 117 -33.54 -8.01 -19.59
N ASN A 118 -33.66 -8.24 -18.27
CA ASN A 118 -34.98 -8.58 -17.73
C ASN A 118 -35.11 -8.49 -16.20
N THR A 119 -36.30 -8.03 -15.84
CA THR A 119 -36.92 -7.79 -14.54
C THR A 119 -36.85 -8.96 -13.56
N ALA A 120 -36.42 -8.69 -12.32
CA ALA A 120 -36.87 -9.41 -11.12
C ALA A 120 -36.84 -8.47 -9.90
N THR A 121 -38.03 -8.13 -9.41
CA THR A 121 -38.28 -7.45 -8.14
C THR A 121 -37.81 -8.32 -6.98
N ILE A 122 -36.88 -7.82 -6.14
CA ILE A 122 -36.61 -8.40 -4.81
C ILE A 122 -36.61 -7.29 -3.76
N THR A 123 -37.43 -7.51 -2.75
CA THR A 123 -37.85 -6.61 -1.68
C THR A 123 -36.69 -6.21 -0.75
N ARG A 124 -36.62 -4.91 -0.46
CA ARG A 124 -35.68 -4.24 0.43
C ARG A 124 -35.96 -4.61 1.90
N SER A 125 -34.95 -5.09 2.63
CA SER A 125 -34.95 -5.09 4.09
C SER A 125 -33.81 -4.19 4.58
N SER A 126 -34.18 -3.07 5.21
CA SER A 126 -33.24 -2.11 5.80
C SER A 126 -32.55 -2.68 7.05
N PRO A 127 -31.24 -2.44 7.26
CA PRO A 127 -30.62 -2.67 8.56
C PRO A 127 -30.99 -1.54 9.52
N THR A 128 -31.65 -1.90 10.62
CA THR A 128 -31.95 -1.04 11.77
C THR A 128 -30.66 -0.70 12.52
N THR A 129 -30.38 0.59 12.66
CA THR A 129 -29.42 1.17 13.61
C THR A 129 -29.72 0.71 15.04
N THR A 130 -28.73 0.13 15.71
CA THR A 130 -28.69 0.07 17.19
C THR A 130 -27.39 0.69 17.67
N SER A 131 -27.52 1.90 18.21
CA SER A 131 -26.54 2.58 19.05
C SER A 131 -26.53 1.93 20.42
N THR A 132 -25.35 1.54 20.93
CA THR A 132 -25.15 1.37 22.37
C THR A 132 -23.84 2.01 22.80
N ALA A 133 -23.99 2.79 23.87
CA ALA A 133 -23.09 3.79 24.39
C ALA A 133 -21.80 3.27 25.05
N ASN A 134 -20.82 4.17 25.03
CA ASN A 134 -19.61 4.26 25.83
C ASN A 134 -19.73 3.75 27.27
N THR A 135 -18.68 3.09 27.76
CA THR A 135 -18.22 3.23 29.16
C THR A 135 -16.69 3.07 29.20
N PRO A 136 -15.94 4.08 29.70
CA PRO A 136 -14.49 4.00 29.88
C PRO A 136 -14.12 3.32 31.20
N THR A 137 -13.11 2.46 31.18
CA THR A 137 -12.54 1.80 32.37
C THR A 137 -11.13 2.38 32.63
N PRO A 138 -10.76 2.70 33.88
CA PRO A 138 -9.68 3.63 34.20
C PRO A 138 -8.27 3.00 34.16
N MET A 139 -7.29 3.84 33.84
CA MET A 139 -5.86 3.62 34.11
C MET A 139 -5.60 3.57 35.63
N HIS A 140 -4.75 2.63 36.04
CA HIS A 140 -4.05 2.66 37.32
C HIS A 140 -2.54 2.63 37.08
N CYS A 141 -1.85 3.30 38.01
CA CYS A 141 -0.53 3.94 37.96
C CYS A 141 0.64 3.10 37.42
#